data_AF-A0A3D2RI64-F1
#
_entry.id   AF-A0A3D2RI64-F1
#
_cell.length_a   1.000
_cell.length_b   1.000
_cell.length_c   1.000
_cell.angle_alpha   90.00
_cell.angle_beta   90.00
_cell.angle_gamma   90.00
#
_symmetry.space_group_name_H-M   'P 1'
#
loop_
_entity.id
_entity.type
_entity.pdbx_description
1 polymer ?
#
loop_
_entity_poly.entity_id
_entity_poly.type
_entity_poly.pdbx_seq_one_letter_code
_entity_poly.pdbx_strand_id
1 'polypeptide(L)'
;MTRFPPPEDPAYKQTDSYAGLLRAADFIGQLGDPDYLRKIPALFYEFEQFGANDSLGYKTPGDMRKGYGGFFWNVVSPYIKEAVKYLDVTHDGKNWVSSLHSHVFKVEHDEQL
;
A
#
# COMPACT_ATOMS: atom_id res chain seq x y z
N MET A 1 -14.70 -2.18 -7.86
CA MET A 1 -13.34 -2.75 -7.81
C MET A 1 -12.28 -1.86 -7.14
N THR A 2 -12.67 -0.71 -6.55
CA THR A 2 -11.78 0.24 -5.82
C THR A 2 -12.12 0.34 -4.33
N ARG A 3 -12.92 -0.58 -3.79
CA ARG A 3 -13.22 -0.59 -2.35
C ARG A 3 -11.98 -1.03 -1.57
N PHE A 4 -11.75 -0.36 -0.45
CA PHE A 4 -10.74 -0.72 0.53
C PHE A 4 -11.39 -1.02 1.89
N PRO A 5 -11.04 -2.12 2.57
CA PRO A 5 -10.23 -3.23 2.05
C PRO A 5 -10.90 -3.93 0.84
N PRO A 6 -10.13 -4.55 -0.07
CA PRO A 6 -10.70 -5.31 -1.18
C PRO A 6 -11.64 -6.42 -0.65
N PRO A 7 -12.90 -6.50 -1.11
CA PRO A 7 -13.80 -7.60 -0.75
C PRO A 7 -13.29 -8.95 -1.24
N GLU A 8 -13.71 -10.01 -0.56
CA GLU A 8 -13.45 -11.43 -0.90
C GLU A 8 -14.29 -11.93 -2.10
N ASP A 9 -14.42 -11.11 -3.15
CA ASP A 9 -15.13 -11.45 -4.37
C ASP A 9 -14.11 -11.80 -5.48
N PRO A 10 -14.32 -12.87 -6.27
CA PRO A 10 -13.43 -13.25 -7.37
C PRO A 10 -13.10 -12.12 -8.36
N ALA A 11 -14.02 -11.19 -8.61
CA ALA A 11 -13.79 -10.03 -9.47
C ALA A 11 -12.67 -9.13 -8.92
N TYR A 12 -12.49 -9.11 -7.59
CA TYR A 12 -11.41 -8.38 -6.97
C TYR A 12 -10.07 -9.12 -7.09
N LYS A 13 -10.02 -10.41 -7.42
CA LYS A 13 -8.74 -11.13 -7.58
C LYS A 13 -8.06 -10.89 -8.93
N GLN A 14 -8.76 -10.30 -9.90
CA GLN A 14 -8.18 -9.96 -11.21
C GLN A 14 -7.18 -8.79 -11.09
N THR A 15 -6.03 -8.94 -11.73
CA THR A 15 -4.90 -7.98 -11.67
C THR A 15 -4.50 -7.40 -13.03
N ASP A 16 -4.90 -8.04 -14.12
CA ASP A 16 -4.58 -7.68 -15.51
C ASP A 16 -5.70 -6.89 -16.22
N SER A 17 -6.88 -6.79 -15.61
CA SER A 17 -7.98 -5.98 -16.10
C SER A 17 -7.79 -4.48 -15.77
N TYR A 18 -8.46 -3.58 -16.49
CA TYR A 18 -8.43 -2.13 -16.18
C TYR A 18 -8.75 -1.84 -14.71
N ALA A 19 -9.70 -2.57 -14.14
CA ALA A 19 -10.11 -2.39 -12.77
C ALA A 19 -9.10 -2.98 -11.77
N GLY A 20 -8.39 -4.05 -12.14
CA GLY A 20 -7.23 -4.56 -11.39
C GLY A 20 -6.08 -3.55 -11.40
N LEU A 21 -5.76 -3.00 -12.58
CA LEU A 21 -4.72 -1.99 -12.74
C LEU A 21 -5.02 -0.69 -12.01
N LEU A 22 -6.27 -0.23 -12.01
CA LEU A 22 -6.67 0.96 -11.26
C LEU A 22 -6.46 0.76 -9.75
N ARG A 23 -6.75 -0.44 -9.23
CA ARG A 23 -6.49 -0.76 -7.82
C ARG A 23 -5.01 -0.87 -7.52
N ALA A 24 -4.24 -1.47 -8.42
CA ALA A 24 -2.79 -1.51 -8.28
C ALA A 24 -2.19 -0.09 -8.27
N ALA A 25 -2.73 0.83 -9.09
CA ALA A 25 -2.32 2.22 -9.09
C ALA A 25 -2.63 2.94 -7.77
N ASP A 26 -3.78 2.67 -7.15
CA ASP A 26 -4.13 3.18 -5.81
C ASP A 26 -3.10 2.73 -4.77
N PHE A 27 -2.80 1.43 -4.71
CA PHE A 27 -1.79 0.90 -3.79
C PHE A 27 -0.38 1.42 -4.07
N ILE A 28 0.07 1.40 -5.33
CA ILE A 28 1.42 1.85 -5.68
C ILE A 28 1.57 3.35 -5.43
N GLY A 29 0.55 4.15 -5.77
CA GLY A 29 0.55 5.59 -5.54
C GLY A 29 0.65 5.93 -4.06
N GLN A 30 -0.09 5.21 -3.21
CA GLN A 30 -0.03 5.40 -1.76
C GLN A 30 1.32 4.93 -1.19
N LEU A 31 1.72 3.68 -1.42
CA LEU A 31 2.91 3.07 -0.80
C LEU A 31 4.23 3.56 -1.41
N GLY A 32 4.20 3.97 -2.68
CA GLY A 32 5.34 4.52 -3.40
C GLY A 32 5.53 6.02 -3.22
N ASP A 33 4.58 6.73 -2.60
CA ASP A 33 4.68 8.18 -2.33
C ASP A 33 5.92 8.48 -1.49
N PRO A 34 6.88 9.30 -1.97
CA PRO A 34 8.10 9.65 -1.22
C PRO A 34 7.83 10.22 0.18
N ASP A 35 6.66 10.82 0.39
CA ASP A 35 6.22 11.36 1.67
C ASP A 35 5.39 10.38 2.51
N TYR A 36 5.19 9.14 2.06
CA TYR A 36 4.24 8.20 2.68
C TYR A 36 4.47 8.08 4.19
N LEU A 37 5.70 7.79 4.61
CA LEU A 37 6.05 7.64 6.03
C LEU A 37 5.82 8.92 6.84
N ARG A 38 5.96 10.10 6.22
CA ARG A 38 5.67 11.40 6.85
C ARG A 38 4.16 11.64 6.98
N LYS A 39 3.37 11.12 6.04
CA LYS A 39 1.91 11.28 5.97
C LYS A 39 1.15 10.29 6.85
N ILE A 40 1.79 9.22 7.34
CA ILE A 40 1.18 8.20 8.22
C ILE A 40 0.34 8.82 9.36
N PRO A 41 0.80 9.82 10.14
CA PRO A 41 -0.04 10.39 11.19
C PRO A 41 -1.36 10.99 10.69
N ALA A 42 -1.36 11.63 9.52
CA ALA A 42 -2.59 12.18 8.93
C ALA A 42 -3.53 11.05 8.49
N LEU A 43 -2.99 10.03 7.80
CA LEU A 43 -3.76 8.87 7.35
C LEU A 43 -4.38 8.08 8.53
N PHE A 44 -3.68 8.01 9.67
CA PHE A 44 -4.26 7.42 10.88
C PHE A 44 -5.51 8.19 11.32
N TYR A 45 -5.46 9.52 11.41
CA TYR A 45 -6.63 10.29 11.80
C TYR A 45 -7.75 10.28 10.74
N GLU A 46 -7.42 10.12 9.46
CA GLU A 46 -8.45 9.86 8.44
C GLU A 46 -9.19 8.55 8.72
N PHE A 47 -8.47 7.47 9.01
CA PHE A 47 -9.06 6.17 9.35
C PHE A 47 -9.88 6.22 10.66
N GLU A 48 -9.49 7.07 11.61
CA GLU A 48 -10.23 7.29 12.84
C GLU A 48 -11.63 7.84 12.58
N GLN A 49 -11.79 8.74 11.60
CA GLN A 49 -13.07 9.40 11.30
C GLN A 49 -14.20 8.43 10.93
N PHE A 50 -13.86 7.25 10.40
CA PHE A 50 -14.82 6.22 10.00
C PHE A 50 -14.59 4.88 10.71
N GLY A 51 -13.82 4.86 11.81
CA GLY A 51 -13.61 3.68 12.66
C GLY A 51 -12.76 2.56 12.03
N ALA A 52 -11.99 2.87 10.97
CA ALA A 52 -11.12 1.89 10.33
C ALA A 52 -9.90 1.55 11.18
N ASN A 53 -9.37 2.48 11.97
CA ASN A 53 -8.26 2.20 12.88
C ASN A 53 -8.59 1.06 13.84
N ASP A 54 -9.75 1.12 14.50
CA ASP A 54 -10.19 0.09 15.42
C ASP A 54 -10.39 -1.26 14.71
N SER A 55 -11.01 -1.22 13.52
CA SER A 55 -11.24 -2.42 12.70
C SER A 55 -9.93 -3.08 12.23
N LEU A 56 -8.88 -2.28 12.03
CA LEU A 56 -7.54 -2.72 11.64
C LEU A 56 -6.60 -2.95 12.84
N GLY A 57 -7.04 -2.64 14.05
CA GLY A 57 -6.27 -2.83 15.29
C GLY A 57 -5.21 -1.75 15.55
N TYR A 58 -5.25 -0.60 14.88
CA TYR A 58 -4.32 0.50 15.09
C TYR A 58 -4.79 1.41 16.23
N LYS A 59 -3.96 1.64 17.25
CA LYS A 59 -4.28 2.52 18.40
C LYS A 59 -3.54 3.86 18.32
N THR A 60 -2.44 3.88 17.58
CA THR A 60 -1.59 5.06 17.39
C THR A 60 -1.11 5.15 15.95
N PRO A 61 -0.71 6.34 15.48
CA PRO A 61 0.02 6.48 14.21
C PRO A 61 1.25 5.57 14.09
N GLY A 62 1.91 5.29 15.22
CA GLY A 62 3.06 4.39 15.27
C GLY A 62 2.70 2.95 14.92
N ASP A 63 1.51 2.48 15.32
CA ASP A 63 1.02 1.14 14.98
C ASP A 63 0.81 0.98 13.48
N MET A 64 0.32 2.03 12.82
CA MET A 64 0.14 2.01 11.37
C MET A 64 1.49 2.01 10.62
N ARG A 65 2.51 2.68 11.17
CA ARG A 65 3.89 2.59 10.64
C ARG A 65 4.45 1.18 10.76
N LYS A 66 4.33 0.55 11.94
CA LYS A 66 4.78 -0.84 12.16
C LYS A 66 4.01 -1.84 11.31
N GLY A 67 2.72 -1.60 11.13
CA GLY A 67 1.84 -2.42 10.29
C GLY A 67 2.13 -2.34 8.80
N TYR A 68 2.92 -1.37 8.33
CA TYR A 68 3.14 -1.13 6.90
C TYR A 68 3.72 -2.34 6.16
N GLY A 69 4.77 -2.98 6.71
CA GLY A 69 5.38 -4.16 6.07
C GLY A 69 4.38 -5.31 5.94
N GLY A 70 3.66 -5.60 7.02
CA GLY A 70 2.60 -6.62 7.01
C GLY A 70 1.47 -6.30 6.03
N PHE A 71 1.05 -5.03 5.97
CA PHE A 71 0.05 -4.58 5.00
C PHE A 71 0.52 -4.75 3.55
N PHE A 72 1.79 -4.40 3.28
CA PHE A 72 2.39 -4.59 1.97
C PHE A 72 2.37 -6.07 1.55
N TRP A 73 2.88 -6.98 2.37
CA TRP A 73 2.99 -8.39 2.00
C TRP A 73 1.65 -9.12 1.97
N ASN A 74 0.79 -8.89 2.96
CA ASN A 74 -0.45 -9.64 3.12
C ASN A 74 -1.59 -9.12 2.25
N VAL A 75 -1.58 -7.82 1.91
CA VAL A 75 -2.68 -7.18 1.17
C VAL A 75 -2.23 -6.69 -0.19
N VAL A 76 -1.16 -5.90 -0.28
CA VAL A 76 -0.80 -5.18 -1.51
C VAL A 76 -0.10 -6.06 -2.55
N SER A 77 0.89 -6.83 -2.11
CA SER A 77 1.78 -7.64 -2.97
C SER A 77 1.03 -8.52 -3.98
N PRO A 78 -0.08 -9.21 -3.62
CA PRO A 78 -0.85 -9.99 -4.58
C PRO A 78 -1.45 -9.19 -5.74
N TYR A 79 -1.81 -7.91 -5.52
CA TYR A 79 -2.56 -7.11 -6.49
C TYR A 79 -1.67 -6.32 -7.46
N ILE A 80 -0.40 -6.07 -7.12
CA ILE A 80 0.45 -5.15 -7.88
C ILE A 80 1.36 -5.81 -8.92
N LYS A 81 1.49 -7.15 -8.90
CA LYS A 81 2.49 -7.88 -9.72
C LYS A 81 2.39 -7.59 -11.21
N GLU A 82 1.18 -7.56 -11.78
CA GLU A 82 1.00 -7.25 -13.20
C GLU A 82 1.29 -5.77 -13.49
N ALA A 83 0.88 -4.86 -12.61
CA ALA A 83 1.15 -3.43 -12.76
C ALA A 83 2.66 -3.11 -12.73
N VAL A 84 3.43 -3.78 -11.87
CA VAL A 84 4.89 -3.61 -11.79
C VAL A 84 5.56 -3.90 -13.14
N LYS A 85 5.15 -4.95 -13.84
CA LYS A 85 5.69 -5.27 -15.18
C LYS A 85 5.50 -4.12 -16.17
N TYR A 86 4.38 -3.41 -16.09
CA TYR A 86 4.12 -2.25 -16.95
C TYR A 86 4.96 -1.03 -16.53
N LEU A 87 5.14 -0.81 -15.22
CA LEU A 87 5.97 0.27 -14.69
C LEU A 87 7.47 0.08 -15.03
N ASP A 88 7.94 -1.16 -15.12
CA ASP A 88 9.32 -1.49 -15.47
C ASP A 88 9.74 -1.10 -16.89
N VAL A 89 8.81 -0.65 -17.73
CA VAL A 89 9.11 -0.23 -19.11
C VAL A 89 9.70 1.18 -19.17
N THR A 90 9.39 2.05 -18.19
CA THR A 90 9.79 3.47 -18.21
C THR A 90 10.72 3.80 -17.03
N HIS A 91 11.52 4.86 -17.18
CA HIS A 91 12.35 5.33 -16.07
C HIS A 91 11.50 5.79 -14.88
N ASP A 92 10.46 6.57 -15.14
CA ASP A 92 9.58 7.10 -14.10
C ASP A 92 8.81 5.97 -13.39
N GLY A 93 8.34 4.96 -14.12
CA GLY A 93 7.69 3.80 -13.52
C GLY A 93 8.61 3.01 -12.60
N LYS A 94 9.87 2.79 -13.01
CA LYS A 94 10.89 2.17 -12.14
C LYS A 94 11.15 2.96 -10.87
N ASN A 95 11.09 4.29 -10.93
CA ASN A 95 11.25 5.15 -9.75
C ASN A 95 10.12 4.89 -8.74
N TRP A 96 8.87 4.79 -9.18
CA TRP A 96 7.74 4.44 -8.29
C TRP A 96 7.91 3.06 -7.62
N VAL A 97 8.31 2.06 -8.40
CA VAL A 97 8.55 0.69 -7.89
C VAL A 97 9.69 0.69 -6.87
N SER A 98 10.78 1.42 -7.17
CA SER A 98 11.93 1.56 -6.28
C SER A 98 11.57 2.27 -4.97
N SER A 99 10.82 3.38 -5.03
CA SER A 99 10.36 4.11 -3.84
C SER A 99 9.48 3.23 -2.95
N LEU A 100 8.54 2.48 -3.55
CA LEU A 100 7.68 1.55 -2.82
C LEU A 100 8.51 0.49 -2.07
N HIS A 101 9.46 -0.16 -2.75
CA HIS A 101 10.32 -1.17 -2.11
C HIS A 101 11.25 -0.56 -1.05
N SER A 102 11.74 0.66 -1.28
CA SER A 102 12.58 1.38 -0.31
C SER A 102 11.83 1.68 0.98
N HIS A 103 10.54 2.03 0.91
CA HIS A 103 9.73 2.23 2.11
C HIS A 103 9.50 0.92 2.88
N VAL A 104 9.21 -0.18 2.16
CA VAL A 104 9.04 -1.51 2.80
C VAL A 104 10.31 -1.89 3.54
N PHE A 105 11.45 -1.80 2.85
CA PHE A 105 12.75 -2.09 3.44
C PHE A 105 13.03 -1.21 4.66
N LYS A 106 12.82 0.10 4.56
CA LYS A 106 13.07 1.03 5.67
C LYS A 106 12.24 0.69 6.90
N VAL A 107 10.94 0.41 6.74
CA VAL A 107 10.09 0.07 7.88
C VAL A 107 10.51 -1.25 8.52
N GLU A 108 10.83 -2.26 7.72
CA GLU A 108 11.24 -3.58 8.22
C GLU A 108 12.56 -3.56 9.01
N HIS A 109 13.42 -2.57 8.75
CA HIS A 109 14.74 -2.46 9.39
C HIS A 109 14.85 -1.32 10.42
N ASP A 110 13.85 -0.43 10.52
CA ASP A 110 13.81 0.66 11.51
C ASP A 110 13.69 0.13 12.97
N GLU A 111 13.24 -1.11 13.17
CA GLU A 111 13.14 -1.74 14.50
C GLU A 111 14.46 -2.33 15.02
N GLN A 112 15.57 -2.22 14.26
CA GLN A 112 16.90 -2.74 14.64
C GLN A 112 17.82 -1.69 15.30
N LEU A 113 17.30 -0.51 15.66
CA LEU A 113 18.01 0.58 16.34
C LEU A 113 17.32 0.96 17.65
#